data_AF-A0A3C1WAC1-F1
#
_entry.id   AF-A0A3C1WAC1-F1
#
_cell.length_a   1.000
_cell.length_b   1.000
_cell.length_c   1.000
_cell.angle_alpha   90.00
_cell.angle_beta   90.00
_cell.angle_gamma   90.00
#
_symmetry.space_group_name_H-M   'P 1'
#
loop_
_entity.id
_entity.type
_entity.pdbx_description
1 polymer ?
#
loop_
_entity_poly.entity_id
_entity_poly.type
_entity_poly.pdbx_seq_one_letter_code
_entity_poly.pdbx_strand_id
1 'polypeptide(L)' 'IFSTQDHAAAAMAERGTPVFAWKGESLEEYWWCTWQALQYPGGKGPQLIVDDGGDA' A
#
# COMPACT_ATOMS: atom_id res chain seq x y z
N ILE A 1 -0.77 -2.75 9.75
CA ILE A 1 0.44 -3.50 10.16
C ILE A 1 0.34 -5.04 10.23
N PHE A 2 -0.68 -5.67 10.84
CA PHE A 2 -0.70 -7.15 11.00
C PHE A 2 -1.66 -7.91 10.06
N SER A 3 -2.42 -7.23 9.22
CA SER A 3 -3.49 -7.83 8.39
C SER A 3 -2.99 -8.44 7.09
N THR A 4 -1.86 -7.96 6.55
CA THR A 4 -1.33 -8.43 5.26
C THR A 4 -1.08 -9.93 5.26
N GLN A 5 -1.39 -10.57 4.13
CA GLN A 5 -0.96 -11.91 3.80
C GLN A 5 0.14 -11.81 2.74
N ASP A 6 1.39 -12.09 3.12
CA ASP A 6 2.55 -11.78 2.27
C ASP A 6 2.54 -12.52 0.93
N HIS A 7 1.99 -13.73 0.89
CA HIS A 7 1.84 -14.49 -0.35
C HIS A 7 0.83 -13.83 -1.32
N ALA A 8 -0.21 -13.18 -0.79
CA ALA A 8 -1.15 -12.41 -1.62
C ALA A 8 -0.51 -11.11 -2.13
N ALA A 9 0.22 -10.40 -1.26
CA ALA A 9 0.98 -9.21 -1.65
C ALA A 9 1.99 -9.52 -2.76
N ALA A 10 2.77 -10.59 -2.62
CA ALA A 10 3.74 -11.04 -3.61
C ALA A 10 3.09 -11.40 -4.94
N ALA A 11 1.98 -12.17 -4.93
CA ALA A 11 1.27 -12.55 -6.16
C ALA A 11 0.71 -11.34 -6.94
N MET A 12 0.31 -10.27 -6.24
CA MET A 12 -0.15 -9.03 -6.87
C MET A 12 1.01 -8.21 -7.44
N ALA A 13 2.12 -8.11 -6.71
CA ALA A 13 3.34 -7.46 -7.18
C ALA A 13 3.91 -8.14 -8.44
N GLU A 14 3.91 -9.48 -8.48
CA GLU A 14 4.34 -10.26 -9.65
C GLU A 14 3.50 -9.96 -10.91
N ARG A 15 2.23 -9.56 -10.73
CA ARG A 15 1.33 -9.15 -11.82
C ARG A 15 1.50 -7.69 -12.23
N GLY A 16 2.45 -6.96 -11.63
CA GLY A 16 2.75 -5.58 -11.95
C GLY A 16 1.86 -4.55 -11.25
N THR A 17 1.04 -4.95 -10.28
CA THR A 17 0.34 -4.00 -9.41
C THR A 17 1.30 -3.51 -8.31
N PRO A 18 1.51 -2.20 -8.13
CA PRO A 18 2.30 -1.69 -7.01
C PRO A 18 1.66 -2.11 -5.67
N VAL A 19 2.44 -2.74 -4.80
CA VAL A 19 2.02 -3.17 -3.46
C VAL A 19 3.06 -2.71 -2.45
N PHE A 20 2.62 -1.97 -1.44
CA PHE A 20 3.43 -1.49 -0.33
C PHE A 20 2.80 -2.00 0.97
N ALA A 21 3.05 -3.27 1.29
CA ALA A 21 2.50 -3.91 2.48
C ALA A 21 3.22 -5.22 2.77
N TRP A 22 3.47 -5.50 4.05
CA TRP A 22 3.85 -6.82 4.55
C TRP A 22 3.34 -7.03 5.97
N LYS A 23 3.23 -8.28 6.39
CA LYS A 23 2.75 -8.60 7.73
C LYS A 23 3.83 -8.27 8.75
N GLY A 24 3.47 -7.45 9.74
CA GLY A 24 4.38 -7.08 10.81
C GLY A 24 5.32 -5.93 10.48
N GLU A 25 4.99 -5.10 9.50
CA GLU A 25 5.58 -3.77 9.34
C GLU A 25 5.50 -2.96 10.65
N SER A 26 6.45 -2.07 10.87
CA SER A 26 6.41 -1.06 11.92
C SER A 26 5.39 0.03 11.60
N LEU A 27 5.06 0.88 12.58
CA LEU A 27 4.17 2.02 12.36
C LEU A 27 4.77 3.07 11.41
N GLU A 28 6.10 3.22 11.38
CA GLU A 28 6.76 4.12 10.43
C GLU A 28 6.65 3.59 9.00
N GLU A 29 6.91 2.29 8.81
CA GLU A 29 6.74 1.62 7.52
C GLU A 29 5.29 1.66 7.04
N TYR A 30 4.31 1.51 7.94
CA TYR A 30 2.88 1.66 7.62
C TYR A 30 2.57 3.02 6.98
N TRP A 31 2.97 4.12 7.62
CA TRP A 31 2.72 5.45 7.08
C TRP A 31 3.54 5.74 5.82
N TRP A 32 4.74 5.17 5.71
CA TRP A 32 5.52 5.19 4.47
C TRP A 32 4.77 4.47 3.32
N CYS A 33 4.22 3.29 3.59
CA CYS A 33 3.40 2.51 2.64
C CYS A 33 2.16 3.30 2.20
N THR A 34 1.44 3.92 3.13
CA THR A 34 0.30 4.82 2.82
C THR A 34 0.72 5.92 1.86
N TRP A 35 1.85 6.59 2.13
CA TRP A 35 2.37 7.62 1.23
C TRP A 35 2.74 7.07 -0.15
N GLN A 36 3.40 5.91 -0.23
CA GLN A 36 3.72 5.30 -1.53
C GLN A 36 2.46 4.95 -2.33
N ALA A 37 1.40 4.46 -1.68
CA ALA A 37 0.14 4.13 -2.34
C ALA A 37 -0.59 5.35 -2.94
N LEU A 38 -0.36 6.53 -2.37
CA LEU A 38 -0.95 7.81 -2.84
C LEU A 38 -0.09 8.51 -3.93
N GLN A 39 1.15 8.05 -4.15
CA GLN A 39 2.06 8.68 -5.10
C GLN A 39 1.95 8.06 -6.50
N TYR A 40 1.59 8.89 -7.48
CA TYR A 40 1.53 8.50 -8.88
C TYR A 40 2.58 9.25 -9.71
N PRO A 41 3.11 8.62 -10.78
CA PRO A 41 4.11 9.25 -11.65
C PRO A 41 3.68 10.63 -12.16
N GLY A 42 4.65 11.55 -12.23
CA GLY A 42 4.41 12.92 -12.68
C GLY A 42 3.78 13.83 -11.62
N GLY A 43 3.98 13.53 -10.33
CA GLY A 43 3.45 14.34 -9.22
C GLY A 43 1.93 14.29 -9.12
N LYS A 44 1.32 13.20 -9.59
CA LYS A 44 -0.12 12.99 -9.53
C LYS A 44 -0.50 12.24 -8.25
N GLY A 45 -1.77 12.34 -7.90
CA GLY A 45 -2.40 11.52 -6.88
C GLY A 45 -3.61 10.76 -7.41
N PRO A 46 -4.26 9.94 -6.59
CA PRO A 46 -5.45 9.20 -6.96
C PRO A 46 -6.65 10.13 -7.24
N GLN A 47 -7.51 9.75 -8.17
CA GLN A 47 -8.82 10.40 -8.37
C GLN A 47 -9.92 9.76 -7.52
N LEU A 48 -9.67 8.54 -7.03
CA LEU A 48 -10.58 7.73 -6.21
C LEU A 48 -9.73 6.99 -5.19
N ILE A 49 -10.23 6.89 -3.96
CA ILE A 49 -9.63 6.11 -2.88
C ILE A 49 -10.68 5.07 -2.44
N VAL A 50 -10.24 3.82 -2.30
CA VAL A 50 -10.99 2.78 -1.58
C VAL A 50 -10.31 2.64 -0.22
N ASP A 51 -11.06 2.90 0.84
CA ASP A 51 -10.51 3.03 2.18
C ASP A 51 -11.28 2.17 3.19
N ASP A 52 -10.55 1.66 4.18
CA ASP A 52 -11.06 0.90 5.32
C ASP A 52 -10.32 1.39 6.58
N GLY A 53 -10.99 2.27 7.34
CA GLY A 53 -10.45 2.87 8.57
C GLY A 53 -10.21 4.38 8.52
N GLY A 54 -10.08 5.00 7.34
CA GLY A 54 -9.95 6.46 7.21
C GLY A 54 -8.50 6.99 7.25
N ASP A 55 -7.51 6.12 7.10
CA ASP A 55 -6.08 6.48 7.19
C ASP A 55 -5.48 6.93 5.85
N ALA A 56 -6.17 6.67 4.73
CA ALA A 56 -5.68 6.97 3.38
C ALA A 56 -5.75 8.45 3.00
#